data_AF-A0A0M9DY94-F1
#
_entry.id   AF-A0A0M9DY94-F1
#
_cell.length_a   1.000
_cell.length_b   1.000
_cell.length_c   1.000
_cell.angle_alpha   90.00
_cell.angle_beta   90.00
_cell.angle_gamma   90.00
#
_symmetry.space_group_name_H-M   'P 1'
#
loop_
_entity.id
_entity.type
_entity.pdbx_description
1 polymer ?
#
loop_
_entity_poly.entity_id
_entity_poly.type
_entity_poly.pdbx_seq_one_letter_code
_entity_poly.pdbx_strand_id
1 'polypeptide(L)'
;MFKSFTEEYLGFFNFEDSSKMIHEIGGWKDIQWEKKAADRVFHYCAGHPLVTRYFASDASDQGSQKYVDLDKVEQTAATIIKTFRKNHIGNYFKESIFELLTLKEQERT
;
A
#
# COMPACT_ATOMS: atom_id res chain seq x y z
N MET A 1 -2.84 -14.65 -14.03
CA MET A 1 -4.26 -14.32 -13.76
C MET A 1 -4.42 -14.28 -12.24
N PHE A 2 -4.41 -13.08 -11.65
CA PHE A 2 -4.59 -12.92 -10.20
C PHE A 2 -6.05 -13.17 -9.86
N LYS A 3 -6.32 -14.29 -9.18
CA LYS A 3 -7.65 -14.61 -8.65
C LYS A 3 -7.98 -13.64 -7.50
N SER A 4 -9.27 -13.34 -7.37
CA SER A 4 -9.89 -12.37 -6.47
C SER A 4 -9.16 -12.11 -5.14
N PHE A 5 -9.08 -10.82 -4.79
CA PHE A 5 -8.54 -10.22 -3.56
C PHE A 5 -9.25 -10.63 -2.24
N THR A 6 -9.95 -11.76 -2.24
CA THR A 6 -10.56 -12.36 -1.06
C THR A 6 -9.84 -13.67 -0.74
N GLU A 7 -9.04 -13.64 0.33
CA GLU A 7 -8.74 -14.79 1.20
C GLU A 7 -7.68 -15.83 0.79
N GLU A 8 -6.61 -15.43 0.12
CA GLU A 8 -5.29 -16.00 0.45
C GLU A 8 -4.38 -14.86 0.88
N TYR A 9 -4.29 -14.64 2.19
CA TYR A 9 -3.26 -13.77 2.73
C TYR A 9 -1.90 -14.45 2.50
N LEU A 10 -1.26 -14.14 1.38
CA LEU A 10 0.04 -14.67 0.96
C LEU A 10 1.20 -14.23 1.87
N GLY A 11 0.92 -13.47 2.94
CA GLY A 11 1.91 -12.86 3.81
C GLY A 11 2.31 -11.46 3.38
N PHE A 12 3.25 -10.88 4.13
CA PHE A 12 3.94 -9.66 3.72
C PHE A 12 4.97 -9.98 2.66
N PHE A 13 5.13 -9.11 1.67
CA PHE A 13 6.22 -9.20 0.72
C PHE A 13 7.55 -8.89 1.41
N ASN A 14 8.61 -9.53 0.94
CA ASN A 14 9.96 -9.06 1.22
C ASN A 14 10.23 -7.77 0.42
N PHE A 15 11.40 -7.19 0.64
CA PHE A 15 11.82 -5.95 -0.01
C PHE A 15 11.79 -6.03 -1.55
N GLU A 16 12.32 -7.12 -2.12
CA GLU A 16 12.42 -7.32 -3.57
C GLU A 16 11.04 -7.48 -4.20
N ASP A 17 10.18 -8.29 -3.59
CA ASP A 17 8.82 -8.55 -4.07
C ASP A 17 7.95 -7.28 -3.99
N SER A 18 8.11 -6.48 -2.93
CA SER A 18 7.42 -5.20 -2.79
C SER A 18 7.82 -4.22 -3.90
N SER A 19 9.12 -4.08 -4.16
CA SER A 19 9.65 -3.21 -5.21
C SER A 19 9.18 -3.67 -6.59
N LYS A 20 9.26 -4.98 -6.85
CA LYS A 20 8.80 -5.61 -8.09
C LYS A 20 7.31 -5.36 -8.34
N MET A 21 6.46 -5.53 -7.32
CA MET A 21 5.03 -5.27 -7.42
C MET A 21 4.74 -3.82 -7.84
N ILE A 22 5.42 -2.84 -7.23
CA ILE A 22 5.22 -1.41 -7.56
C ILE A 22 5.59 -1.15 -9.02
N HIS A 23 6.72 -1.68 -9.48
CA HIS A 23 7.17 -1.52 -10.86
C HIS A 23 6.22 -2.21 -11.87
N GLU A 24 5.75 -3.42 -11.57
CA GLU A 24 4.79 -4.13 -12.44
C GLU A 24 3.46 -3.38 -12.56
N ILE A 25 2.88 -2.95 -11.44
CA ILE A 25 1.64 -2.19 -11.43
C ILE A 25 1.83 -0.83 -12.12
N GLY A 26 2.95 -0.17 -11.88
CA GLY A 26 3.32 1.07 -12.55
C GLY A 26 3.38 0.89 -14.07
N GLY A 27 4.06 -0.16 -14.53
CA GLY A 27 4.14 -0.52 -15.95
C GLY A 27 2.77 -0.73 -16.60
N TRP A 28 1.81 -1.37 -15.92
CA TRP A 28 0.44 -1.54 -16.43
C TRP A 28 -0.31 -0.21 -16.63
N LYS A 29 0.10 0.86 -15.94
CA LYS A 29 -0.50 2.20 -16.01
C LYS A 29 0.37 3.24 -16.71
N ASP A 30 1.47 2.80 -17.32
CA ASP A 30 2.50 3.66 -17.91
C ASP A 30 3.07 4.68 -16.91
N ILE A 31 3.35 4.22 -15.69
CA ILE A 31 3.95 5.00 -14.61
C ILE A 31 5.35 4.44 -14.35
N GLN A 32 6.35 5.30 -14.52
CA GLN A 32 7.73 4.99 -14.23
C GLN A 32 8.05 5.33 -12.77
N TRP A 33 8.75 4.43 -12.10
CA TRP A 33 9.20 4.63 -10.72
C TRP A 33 10.71 4.68 -10.69
N GLU A 34 11.26 5.65 -9.96
CA GLU A 34 12.66 5.57 -9.56
C GLU A 34 12.84 4.36 -8.64
N LYS A 35 13.88 3.55 -8.88
CA LYS A 35 14.14 2.34 -8.09
C LYS A 35 14.18 2.63 -6.59
N LYS A 36 14.90 3.69 -6.19
CA LYS A 36 15.00 4.11 -4.78
C LYS A 36 13.67 4.55 -4.20
N ALA A 37 12.77 5.11 -5.01
CA ALA A 37 11.44 5.49 -4.57
C ALA A 37 10.58 4.25 -4.26
N ALA A 38 10.56 3.26 -5.17
CA ALA A 38 9.85 2.00 -4.95
C ALA A 38 10.38 1.25 -3.71
N ASP A 39 11.70 1.19 -3.57
CA ASP A 39 12.39 0.61 -2.42
C ASP A 39 12.00 1.33 -1.11
N ARG A 40 11.87 2.66 -1.14
CA ARG A 40 11.49 3.46 0.03
C ARG A 40 10.08 3.15 0.53
N VAL A 41 9.14 2.84 -0.38
CA VAL A 41 7.76 2.48 -0.01
C VAL A 41 7.72 1.24 0.90
N PHE A 42 8.61 0.26 0.69
CA PHE A 42 8.70 -0.92 1.56
C PHE A 42 8.88 -0.55 3.02
N HIS A 43 9.75 0.43 3.32
CA HIS A 43 10.01 0.85 4.70
C HIS A 43 8.80 1.51 5.37
N TYR A 44 7.93 2.16 4.59
CA TYR A 44 6.69 2.74 5.11
C TYR A 44 5.58 1.71 5.29
N CYS A 45 5.52 0.70 4.42
CA CYS A 45 4.41 -0.25 4.37
C CYS A 45 4.75 -1.63 4.97
N ALA A 46 6.00 -1.84 5.37
CA ALA A 46 6.55 -3.10 5.86
C ALA A 46 6.27 -4.31 4.94
N GLY A 47 6.15 -4.07 3.63
CA GLY A 47 5.82 -5.11 2.65
C GLY A 47 4.34 -5.53 2.63
N HIS A 48 3.44 -4.83 3.31
CA HIS A 48 2.02 -5.15 3.30
C HIS A 48 1.44 -4.89 1.90
N PRO A 49 0.93 -5.90 1.16
CA PRO A 49 0.57 -5.75 -0.25
C PRO A 49 -0.46 -4.65 -0.51
N LEU A 50 -1.56 -4.64 0.25
CA LEU A 50 -2.64 -3.68 0.05
C LEU A 50 -2.25 -2.25 0.45
N VAL A 51 -1.60 -2.07 1.61
CA VAL A 51 -1.09 -0.75 2.05
C VAL A 51 -0.06 -0.22 1.05
N THR A 52 0.84 -1.07 0.56
CA THR A 52 1.83 -0.70 -0.47
C THR A 52 1.14 -0.23 -1.76
N ARG A 53 0.11 -0.94 -2.20
CA ARG A 53 -0.69 -0.54 -3.38
C ARG A 53 -1.38 0.80 -3.16
N TYR A 54 -1.99 1.02 -2.00
CA TYR A 54 -2.63 2.28 -1.64
C TYR A 54 -1.63 3.44 -1.60
N PHE A 55 -0.47 3.22 -0.97
CA PHE A 55 0.61 4.21 -0.94
C PHE A 55 1.07 4.55 -2.36
N ALA A 56 1.32 3.54 -3.20
CA ALA A 56 1.74 3.75 -4.58
C ALA A 56 0.70 4.49 -5.42
N SER A 57 -0.59 4.26 -5.15
CA SER A 57 -1.69 5.02 -5.77
C SER A 57 -1.62 6.49 -5.38
N ASP A 58 -1.40 6.81 -4.10
CA ASP A 58 -1.28 8.19 -3.63
C ASP A 58 -0.05 8.89 -4.20
N ALA A 59 1.10 8.20 -4.20
CA ALA A 59 2.35 8.76 -4.72
C ALA A 59 2.30 9.02 -6.22
N SER A 60 1.46 8.28 -6.95
CA SER A 60 1.22 8.50 -8.39
C SER A 60 0.03 9.41 -8.68
N ASP A 61 -0.51 10.12 -7.69
CA ASP A 61 -1.72 10.95 -7.81
C ASP A 61 -2.87 10.18 -8.49
N GLN A 62 -3.10 8.95 -8.03
CA GLN A 62 -4.07 8.01 -8.60
C GLN A 62 -3.82 7.62 -10.07
N GLY A 63 -2.59 7.83 -10.55
CA GLY A 63 -2.11 7.48 -11.88
C GLY A 63 -2.03 8.64 -12.88
N SER A 64 -2.31 9.88 -12.44
CA SER A 64 -2.06 11.07 -13.27
C SER A 64 -0.58 11.43 -13.32
N GLN A 65 0.17 11.15 -12.26
CA GLN A 65 1.62 11.33 -12.23
C GLN A 65 2.30 10.13 -12.92
N LYS A 66 3.02 10.38 -14.02
CA LYS A 66 3.68 9.33 -14.83
C LYS A 66 5.11 9.00 -14.40
N TYR A 67 5.67 9.80 -13.50
CA TYR A 67 6.99 9.56 -12.94
C TYR A 67 6.99 9.81 -11.42
N VAL A 68 7.39 8.81 -10.64
CA VAL A 68 7.47 8.89 -9.18
C VAL A 68 8.92 8.74 -8.73
N ASP A 69 9.45 9.82 -8.15
CA ASP A 69 10.78 9.88 -7.56
C ASP A 69 10.73 9.77 -6.03
N LEU A 70 11.91 9.80 -5.41
CA LEU A 70 12.02 9.70 -3.95
C LEU A 70 11.33 10.86 -3.23
N ASP A 71 11.45 12.09 -3.74
CA ASP A 71 10.86 13.28 -3.11
C ASP A 71 9.33 13.18 -3.07
N LYS A 72 8.71 12.70 -4.15
CA LYS A 72 7.26 12.46 -4.20
C LYS A 72 6.84 11.40 -3.18
N VAL A 73 7.62 10.34 -2.99
CA VAL A 73 7.36 9.32 -1.97
C VAL A 73 7.41 9.91 -0.56
N GLU A 74 8.42 10.72 -0.26
CA GLU A 74 8.56 11.36 1.06
C GLU A 74 7.41 12.36 1.35
N GLN A 75 7.01 13.16 0.36
CA GLN A 75 5.86 14.06 0.47
C GLN A 75 4.55 13.29 0.69
N THR A 76 4.39 12.16 0.01
CA THR A 76 3.23 11.28 0.14
C THR A 76 3.16 10.68 1.54
N ALA A 77 4.29 10.17 2.05
CA ALA A 77 4.38 9.65 3.42
C ALA A 77 3.99 10.72 4.45
N ALA A 78 4.57 11.93 4.35
CA ALA A 78 4.25 13.03 5.24
C ALA A 78 2.75 13.38 5.22
N THR A 79 2.14 13.34 4.04
CA THR A 79 0.70 13.62 3.87
C THR A 79 -0.16 12.52 4.49
N ILE A 80 0.15 11.24 4.24
CA ILE A 80 -0.56 10.10 4.82
C ILE A 80 -0.47 10.15 6.35
N ILE A 81 0.71 10.40 6.92
CA ILE A 81 0.91 10.51 8.37
C ILE A 81 0.05 11.64 8.95
N LYS A 82 0.09 12.83 8.33
CA LYS A 82 -0.72 13.99 8.76
C LYS A 82 -2.22 13.72 8.69
N THR A 83 -2.65 12.93 7.71
CA THR A 83 -4.07 12.68 7.41
C THR A 83 -4.53 11.29 7.81
N PHE A 84 -3.75 10.55 8.59
CA PHE A 84 -3.91 9.11 8.79
C PHE A 84 -5.36 8.69 9.11
N ARG A 85 -6.00 9.36 10.07
CA ARG A 85 -7.40 9.08 10.48
C ARG A 85 -8.47 9.38 9.43
N LYS A 86 -8.11 10.03 8.31
CA LYS A 86 -8.98 10.42 7.20
C LYS A 86 -8.54 9.80 5.87
N ASN A 87 -7.39 9.13 5.84
CA ASN A 87 -6.82 8.50 4.66
C ASN A 87 -7.25 7.02 4.59
N HIS A 88 -7.39 6.46 3.39
CA HIS A 88 -7.79 5.06 3.18
C HIS A 88 -6.86 4.05 3.84
N ILE A 89 -5.55 4.33 3.98
CA ILE A 89 -4.64 3.46 4.73
C ILE A 89 -5.03 3.39 6.21
N GLY A 90 -5.30 4.54 6.85
CA GLY A 90 -5.71 4.54 8.25
C GLY A 90 -7.12 3.99 8.45
N ASN A 91 -8.04 4.23 7.51
CA ASN A 91 -9.37 3.62 7.52
C ASN A 91 -9.27 2.10 7.38
N TYR A 92 -8.43 1.59 6.47
CA TYR A 92 -8.17 0.16 6.30
C TYR A 92 -7.73 -0.49 7.61
N PHE A 93 -6.72 0.08 8.29
CA PHE A 93 -6.30 -0.45 9.59
C PHE A 93 -7.41 -0.39 10.65
N LYS A 94 -8.19 0.69 10.68
CA LYS A 94 -9.31 0.83 11.62
C LYS A 94 -10.38 -0.24 11.37
N GLU A 95 -10.78 -0.44 10.12
CA GLU A 95 -11.78 -1.44 9.71
C GLU A 95 -11.28 -2.86 9.99
N SER A 96 -10.05 -3.20 9.56
CA SER A 96 -9.48 -4.54 9.78
C SER A 96 -9.30 -4.87 11.27
N ILE A 97 -8.87 -3.92 12.10
CA ILE A 97 -8.76 -4.15 13.56
C ILE A 97 -10.15 -4.28 14.18
N PHE A 98 -11.10 -3.43 13.79
CA PHE A 98 -12.45 -3.48 14.34
C PHE A 98 -13.13 -4.81 14.02
N GLU A 99 -13.06 -5.25 12.76
CA GLU A 99 -13.61 -6.53 12.30
C GLU A 99 -13.00 -7.72 13.07
N LEU A 100 -11.67 -7.76 13.20
CA LEU A 100 -10.96 -8.80 13.98
C LEU A 100 -11.39 -8.84 15.46
N LEU A 101 -11.67 -7.67 16.06
CA LEU A 101 -12.14 -7.61 17.45
C LEU A 101 -13.59 -8.12 17.57
N THR A 102 -14.49 -7.72 16.67
CA THR A 102 -15.88 -8.21 16.65
C THR A 102 -15.99 -9.70 16.37
N LEU A 103 -15.18 -10.25 15.46
CA LEU A 103 -15.16 -11.69 15.17
C LEU A 103 -14.72 -12.50 16.40
N LYS A 104 -13.69 -12.04 17.12
CA LYS A 104 -13.26 -12.67 18.38
C LYS A 104 -14.28 -12.56 19.51
N GLU A 105 -15.06 -11.49 19.56
CA GLU A 105 -16.14 -11.35 20.54
C GLU A 105 -17.31 -12.31 20.22
N GLN A 106 -17.64 -12.49 18.95
CA GLN A 106 -18.68 -13.44 18.52
C GLN A 106 -18.29 -14.90 18.76
N GLU A 107 -17.02 -15.28 18.60
CA GLU A 107 -16.52 -16.62 18.93
C GLU A 107 -16.54 -16.95 20.43
N ARG A 108 -16.74 -15.95 21.29
CA ARG A 108 -16.81 -16.11 22.75
C ARG A 108 -18.23 -16.09 23.31
N THR A 109 -19.24 -15.96 22.45
CA THR A 109 -20.67 -15.93 22.81
C THR A 109 -21.38 -17.17 22.31
#